data_AF-A0A949P9J5-F1
#
_entry.id   AF-A0A949P9J5-F1
#
_cell.length_a   1.000
_cell.length_b   1.000
_cell.length_c   1.000
_cell.angle_alpha   90.00
_cell.angle_beta   90.00
_cell.angle_gamma   90.00
#
_symmetry.space_group_name_H-M   'P 1'
#
loop_
_entity.id
_entity.type
_entity.pdbx_description
1 polymer ?
#
loop_
_entity_poly.entity_id
_entity_poly.type
_entity_poly.pdbx_seq_one_letter_code
_entity_poly.pdbx_strand_id
1 'polypeptide(L)'
;MKKSMTAAILVAGLAFAACSDDDGSGSGSGSGSDGNSDAAKEVAKQTVEAAKADGVNLDEGCVADIADSLSDEDAAAIIAAGPDGDPDISPEGEELAIRIVACLDNDVLLDRFIEGMGDAGEEFDEDCVREKLKDFDLSEVAQAGPDAEPPTEMVTAMIECFI
;
A
#
# COMPACT_ATOMS: atom_id res chain seq x y z
N MET A 1 23.07 -28.86 -2.68
CA MET A 1 22.98 -27.43 -2.31
C MET A 1 22.20 -26.73 -3.42
N LYS A 2 20.88 -26.64 -3.28
CA LYS A 2 20.01 -25.92 -4.23
C LYS A 2 19.74 -24.55 -3.60
N LYS A 3 20.30 -23.49 -4.18
CA LYS A 3 20.01 -22.11 -3.78
C LYS A 3 18.64 -21.77 -4.35
N SER A 4 17.62 -21.67 -3.50
CA SER A 4 16.39 -20.97 -3.86
C SER A 4 16.72 -19.48 -3.92
N MET A 5 16.61 -18.92 -5.12
CA MET A 5 16.41 -17.49 -5.32
C MET A 5 14.92 -17.26 -5.10
N THR A 6 14.54 -16.69 -3.95
CA THR A 6 13.17 -16.23 -3.71
C THR A 6 13.20 -14.71 -3.78
N ALA A 7 12.22 -14.19 -4.51
CA ALA A 7 12.10 -12.85 -5.04
C ALA A 7 12.36 -11.74 -4.01
N ALA A 8 13.18 -10.77 -4.43
CA ALA A 8 13.20 -9.46 -3.80
C ALA A 8 11.83 -8.81 -4.08
N ILE A 9 11.02 -8.68 -3.04
CA ILE A 9 9.87 -7.76 -3.04
C ILE A 9 10.50 -6.37 -3.03
N LEU A 10 10.59 -5.78 -4.22
CA LEU A 10 10.84 -4.36 -4.39
C LEU A 10 9.57 -3.66 -3.89
N VAL A 11 9.56 -3.32 -2.61
CA VAL A 11 8.81 -2.15 -2.13
C VAL A 11 9.20 -1.04 -3.09
N ALA A 12 8.24 -0.60 -3.92
CA ALA A 12 8.44 0.41 -4.94
C ALA A 12 9.09 1.63 -4.29
N GLY A 13 10.40 1.69 -4.43
CA GLY A 13 11.20 2.80 -3.96
C GLY A 13 10.75 4.00 -4.78
N LEU A 14 10.40 5.06 -4.08
CA LEU A 14 10.34 6.42 -4.61
C LEU A 14 11.63 6.69 -5.39
N ALA A 15 11.59 6.44 -6.69
CA ALA A 15 12.67 6.71 -7.62
C ALA A 15 12.21 7.86 -8.51
N PHE A 16 12.26 9.07 -7.93
CA PHE A 16 12.38 10.31 -8.69
C PHE A 16 13.58 10.21 -9.64
N ALA A 17 13.36 9.75 -10.87
CA ALA A 17 14.25 9.97 -12.01
C ALA A 17 13.57 9.60 -13.34
N ALA A 18 12.95 10.61 -13.96
CA ALA A 18 12.85 10.84 -15.40
C ALA A 18 13.37 9.75 -16.35
N CYS A 19 12.48 9.20 -17.18
CA CYS A 19 12.67 8.96 -18.63
C CYS A 19 11.44 8.28 -19.24
N SER A 20 10.70 8.97 -20.12
CA SER A 20 10.70 8.66 -21.56
C SER A 20 9.54 9.38 -22.25
N ASP A 21 9.90 10.31 -23.14
CA ASP A 21 9.07 10.69 -24.28
C ASP A 21 8.58 9.44 -25.03
N ASP A 22 7.28 9.35 -25.32
CA ASP A 22 6.78 8.73 -26.55
C ASP A 22 5.41 9.31 -26.96
N ASP A 23 5.42 9.98 -28.10
CA ASP A 23 4.28 10.51 -28.85
C ASP A 23 3.30 9.38 -29.25
N GLY A 24 2.09 9.38 -28.69
CA GLY A 24 1.07 8.36 -29.00
C GLY A 24 -0.36 8.88 -29.05
N SER A 25 -0.75 9.49 -30.17
CA SER A 25 -2.13 9.89 -30.48
C SER A 25 -3.13 8.71 -30.40
N GLY A 26 -4.21 8.88 -29.62
CA GLY A 26 -5.34 7.94 -29.57
C GLY A 26 -6.66 8.61 -29.24
N SER A 27 -7.45 8.94 -30.28
CA SER A 27 -8.81 9.48 -30.23
C SER A 27 -9.88 8.43 -29.86
N GLY A 28 -10.93 8.84 -29.14
CA GLY A 28 -12.25 8.19 -29.14
C GLY A 28 -12.99 8.29 -27.80
N SER A 29 -13.79 9.33 -27.57
CA SER A 29 -15.26 9.34 -27.78
C SER A 29 -16.08 8.40 -26.86
N GLY A 30 -16.86 9.00 -25.95
CA GLY A 30 -18.21 8.48 -25.66
C GLY A 30 -18.75 8.64 -24.25
N SER A 31 -19.47 9.75 -24.01
CA SER A 31 -20.77 9.84 -23.32
C SER A 31 -21.07 8.94 -22.11
N GLY A 32 -21.19 9.58 -20.93
CA GLY A 32 -22.00 9.05 -19.83
C GLY A 32 -21.69 9.72 -18.51
N SER A 33 -22.29 10.88 -18.24
CA SER A 33 -22.24 11.55 -16.94
C SER A 33 -22.98 10.74 -15.87
N ASP A 34 -22.26 9.79 -15.26
CA ASP A 34 -22.48 9.16 -13.94
C ASP A 34 -21.10 8.85 -13.31
N GLY A 35 -20.19 9.83 -13.45
CA GLY A 35 -18.82 9.65 -13.97
C GLY A 35 -17.74 9.05 -13.06
N ASN A 36 -17.93 8.93 -11.75
CA ASN A 36 -16.80 8.52 -10.90
C ASN A 36 -16.70 7.00 -10.69
N SER A 37 -17.78 6.25 -10.91
CA SER A 37 -17.89 4.92 -10.28
C SER A 37 -17.30 3.76 -11.08
N ASP A 38 -17.10 3.85 -12.40
CA ASP A 38 -16.60 2.71 -13.17
C ASP A 38 -15.07 2.66 -13.24
N ALA A 39 -14.41 3.81 -13.35
CA ALA A 39 -12.96 3.90 -13.23
C ALA A 39 -12.51 3.58 -11.80
N ALA A 40 -13.15 4.18 -10.79
CA ALA A 40 -12.86 3.88 -9.38
C ALA A 40 -13.05 2.39 -9.04
N LYS A 41 -14.14 1.76 -9.50
CA LYS A 41 -14.35 0.31 -9.33
C LYS A 41 -13.26 -0.52 -9.99
N GLU A 42 -12.82 -0.14 -11.18
CA GLU A 42 -11.76 -0.86 -11.88
C GLU A 42 -10.42 -0.70 -11.16
N VAL A 43 -10.07 0.52 -10.70
CA VAL A 43 -8.89 0.75 -9.84
C VAL A 43 -8.97 -0.11 -8.59
N ALA A 44 -10.07 -0.04 -7.84
CA ALA A 44 -10.24 -0.80 -6.61
C ALA A 44 -10.07 -2.31 -6.84
N LYS A 45 -10.67 -2.81 -7.91
CA LYS A 45 -10.55 -4.22 -8.30
C LYS A 45 -9.11 -4.59 -8.65
N GLN A 46 -8.43 -3.80 -9.49
CA GLN A 46 -7.04 -4.06 -9.86
C GLN A 46 -6.11 -4.06 -8.64
N THR A 47 -6.28 -3.08 -7.74
CA THR A 47 -5.55 -2.99 -6.48
C THR A 47 -5.75 -4.23 -5.60
N VAL A 48 -7.00 -4.67 -5.41
CA VAL A 48 -7.31 -5.88 -4.62
C VAL A 48 -6.76 -7.14 -5.29
N GLU A 49 -6.89 -7.28 -6.61
CA GLU A 49 -6.39 -8.44 -7.34
C GLU A 49 -4.86 -8.52 -7.33
N ALA A 50 -4.17 -7.38 -7.47
CA ALA A 50 -2.72 -7.28 -7.37
C ALA A 50 -2.23 -7.65 -5.97
N ALA A 51 -2.84 -7.07 -4.92
CA ALA A 51 -2.50 -7.42 -3.55
C ALA A 51 -2.70 -8.92 -3.27
N LYS A 52 -3.81 -9.51 -3.73
CA LYS A 52 -4.07 -10.95 -3.60
C LYS A 52 -3.03 -11.80 -4.32
N ALA A 53 -2.53 -11.35 -5.48
CA ALA A 53 -1.46 -12.05 -6.20
C ALA A 53 -0.16 -12.09 -5.39
N ASP A 54 0.08 -11.07 -4.57
CA ASP A 54 1.22 -10.97 -3.64
C ASP A 54 0.95 -11.62 -2.28
N GLY A 55 -0.18 -12.30 -2.11
CA GLY A 55 -0.57 -12.97 -0.87
C GLY A 55 -1.07 -12.02 0.22
N VAL A 56 -1.39 -10.78 -0.15
CA VAL A 56 -1.90 -9.73 0.74
C VAL A 56 -3.41 -9.62 0.57
N ASN A 57 -4.14 -9.58 1.69
CA ASN A 57 -5.58 -9.31 1.67
C ASN A 57 -5.83 -7.84 2.04
N LEU A 58 -6.56 -7.15 1.18
CA LEU A 58 -7.05 -5.81 1.42
C LEU A 58 -8.56 -5.86 1.68
N ASP A 59 -9.05 -5.00 2.56
CA ASP A 59 -10.48 -4.79 2.73
C ASP A 59 -11.07 -4.14 1.46
N GLU A 60 -11.88 -4.90 0.73
CA GLU A 60 -12.44 -4.48 -0.56
C GLU A 60 -13.33 -3.23 -0.43
N GLY A 61 -14.00 -3.04 0.72
CA GLY A 61 -14.83 -1.87 0.99
C GLY A 61 -13.98 -0.63 1.21
N CYS A 62 -12.93 -0.73 2.02
CA CYS A 62 -11.96 0.32 2.27
C CYS A 62 -11.27 0.76 0.98
N VAL A 63 -10.81 -0.18 0.15
CA VAL A 63 -10.18 0.14 -1.13
C VAL A 63 -11.17 0.81 -2.08
N ALA A 64 -12.42 0.34 -2.12
CA ALA A 64 -13.46 0.97 -2.93
C ALA A 64 -13.75 2.42 -2.48
N ASP A 65 -13.84 2.69 -1.18
CA ASP A 65 -14.07 4.03 -0.64
C ASP A 65 -12.92 5.00 -0.97
N ILE A 66 -11.68 4.52 -0.91
CA ILE A 66 -10.50 5.31 -1.32
C ILE A 66 -10.51 5.54 -2.83
N ALA A 67 -10.80 4.52 -3.63
CA ALA A 67 -10.83 4.65 -5.08
C ALA A 67 -11.94 5.62 -5.53
N ASP A 68 -13.09 5.63 -4.85
CA ASP A 68 -14.18 6.59 -5.08
C ASP A 68 -13.77 8.03 -4.72
N SER A 69 -12.67 8.23 -3.99
CA SER A 69 -12.12 9.55 -3.68
C SER A 69 -11.11 10.04 -4.72
N LEU A 70 -10.68 9.20 -5.65
CA LEU A 70 -9.77 9.58 -6.74
C LEU A 70 -10.47 10.50 -7.73
N SER A 71 -9.69 11.36 -8.37
CA SER A 71 -10.17 12.09 -9.55
C SER A 71 -10.27 11.14 -10.76
N ASP A 72 -11.15 11.46 -11.72
CA ASP A 72 -11.24 10.69 -12.97
C ASP A 72 -9.89 10.61 -13.71
N GLU A 73 -9.08 11.68 -13.64
CA GLU A 73 -7.74 11.73 -14.23
C GLU A 73 -6.77 10.77 -13.54
N ASP A 74 -6.72 10.77 -12.20
CA ASP A 74 -5.86 9.87 -11.43
C ASP A 74 -6.27 8.41 -11.60
N ALA A 75 -7.58 8.12 -11.56
CA ALA A 75 -8.08 6.78 -11.77
C ALA A 75 -7.73 6.25 -13.16
N ALA A 76 -7.84 7.09 -14.20
CA ALA A 76 -7.43 6.72 -15.55
C ALA A 76 -5.92 6.48 -15.66
N ALA A 77 -5.09 7.30 -15.00
CA ALA A 77 -3.64 7.11 -14.96
C ALA A 77 -3.24 5.80 -14.28
N ILE A 78 -3.87 5.47 -13.14
CA ILE A 78 -3.65 4.20 -12.42
C ILE A 78 -4.03 3.01 -13.30
N ILE A 79 -5.21 3.03 -13.92
CA ILE A 79 -5.65 1.95 -14.83
C ILE A 79 -4.69 1.80 -16.02
N ALA A 80 -4.21 2.92 -16.59
CA ALA A 80 -3.31 2.91 -17.73
C ALA A 80 -1.92 2.35 -17.38
N ALA A 81 -1.42 2.65 -16.19
CA ALA A 81 -0.16 2.11 -15.68
C ALA A 81 -0.28 0.60 -15.37
N GLY A 82 -1.42 0.17 -14.84
CA GLY A 82 -1.66 -1.20 -14.39
C GLY A 82 -0.95 -1.51 -13.06
N PRO A 83 -1.00 -2.76 -12.59
CA PRO A 83 -0.57 -3.14 -11.24
C PRO A 83 0.94 -3.04 -11.00
N ASP A 84 1.74 -3.18 -12.06
CA ASP A 84 3.20 -3.09 -12.01
C ASP A 84 3.73 -1.74 -12.54
N GLY A 85 2.81 -0.84 -12.91
CA GLY A 85 3.16 0.46 -13.47
C GLY A 85 3.36 1.54 -12.41
N ASP A 86 4.00 2.64 -12.81
CA ASP A 86 4.16 3.84 -12.00
C ASP A 86 3.26 4.94 -12.59
N PRO A 87 2.02 5.11 -12.08
CA PRO A 87 1.09 6.07 -12.65
C PRO A 87 1.48 7.50 -12.31
N ASP A 88 1.44 8.40 -13.29
CA ASP A 88 1.58 9.83 -13.07
C ASP A 88 0.26 10.39 -12.51
N ILE A 89 0.18 10.47 -11.18
CA ILE A 89 -1.00 10.93 -10.44
C ILE A 89 -0.74 12.27 -9.74
N SER A 90 -1.82 12.96 -9.42
CA SER A 90 -1.78 14.18 -8.62
C SER A 90 -1.22 13.94 -7.21
N PRO A 91 -0.70 14.97 -6.52
CA PRO A 91 -0.32 14.86 -5.11
C PRO A 91 -1.47 14.38 -4.22
N GLU A 92 -2.71 14.75 -4.54
CA GLU A 92 -3.90 14.24 -3.87
C GLU A 92 -4.09 12.73 -4.11
N GLY A 93 -3.82 12.26 -5.34
CA GLY A 93 -3.81 10.83 -5.69
C GLY A 93 -2.73 10.05 -4.93
N GLU A 94 -1.53 10.61 -4.77
CA GLU A 94 -0.45 10.01 -3.97
C GLU A 94 -0.86 9.84 -2.50
N GLU A 95 -1.50 10.85 -1.91
CA GLU A 95 -2.00 10.77 -0.53
C GLU A 95 -3.06 9.67 -0.39
N LEU A 96 -3.96 9.54 -1.36
CA LEU A 96 -4.96 8.47 -1.39
C LEU A 96 -4.30 7.09 -1.58
N ALA A 97 -3.26 6.98 -2.40
CA ALA A 97 -2.52 5.73 -2.58
C ALA A 97 -1.85 5.27 -1.26
N ILE A 98 -1.30 6.20 -0.46
CA ILE A 98 -0.75 5.88 0.86
C ILE A 98 -1.85 5.33 1.79
N ARG A 99 -3.07 5.86 1.70
CA ARG A 99 -4.20 5.37 2.52
C ARG A 99 -4.62 3.94 2.19
N ILE A 100 -4.31 3.41 1.00
CA ILE A 100 -4.60 2.01 0.65
C ILE A 100 -3.88 1.05 1.61
N VAL A 101 -2.71 1.43 2.14
CA VAL A 101 -1.98 0.65 3.16
C VAL A 101 -2.82 0.48 4.43
N ALA A 102 -3.70 1.44 4.75
CA ALA A 102 -4.62 1.33 5.88
C ALA A 102 -5.73 0.29 5.67
N CYS A 103 -5.98 -0.12 4.42
CA CYS A 103 -6.93 -1.19 4.11
C CYS A 103 -6.33 -2.59 4.29
N LEU A 104 -5.07 -2.69 4.71
CA LEU A 104 -4.46 -3.97 5.09
C LEU A 104 -5.04 -4.46 6.40
N ASP A 105 -5.20 -5.79 6.51
CA ASP A 105 -5.49 -6.42 7.79
C ASP A 105 -4.38 -6.12 8.80
N ASN A 106 -4.78 -5.85 10.05
CA ASN A 106 -3.85 -5.55 11.15
C ASN A 106 -2.78 -6.65 11.31
N ASP A 107 -3.17 -7.91 11.20
CA ASP A 107 -2.25 -9.05 11.27
C ASP A 107 -1.15 -8.97 10.17
N VAL A 108 -1.50 -8.52 8.96
CA VAL A 108 -0.54 -8.35 7.87
C VAL A 108 0.37 -7.16 8.11
N LEU A 109 -0.16 -6.05 8.61
CA LEU A 109 0.66 -4.90 9.03
C LEU A 109 1.64 -5.29 10.13
N LEU A 110 1.20 -6.10 11.09
CA LEU A 110 2.00 -6.60 12.19
C LEU A 110 3.09 -7.56 11.70
N ASP A 111 2.77 -8.45 10.77
CA ASP A 111 3.75 -9.34 10.12
C ASP A 111 4.86 -8.53 9.43
N ARG A 112 4.49 -7.52 8.66
CA ARG A 112 5.46 -6.64 7.96
C ARG A 112 6.28 -5.80 8.92
N PHE A 113 5.67 -5.36 10.02
CA PHE A 113 6.37 -4.63 11.07
C PHE A 113 7.45 -5.50 11.73
N ILE A 114 7.10 -6.73 12.09
CA ILE A 114 8.02 -7.72 12.67
C ILE A 114 9.14 -8.07 11.67
N GLU A 115 8.80 -8.31 10.41
CA GLU A 115 9.77 -8.56 9.34
C GLU A 115 10.78 -7.39 9.23
N GLY A 116 10.28 -6.14 9.23
CA GLY A 116 11.12 -4.94 9.18
C GLY A 116 12.06 -4.79 10.38
N MET A 117 11.59 -5.11 11.59
CA MET A 117 12.46 -5.12 12.79
C MET A 117 13.54 -6.19 12.69
N GLY A 118 13.20 -7.38 12.18
CA GLY A 118 14.15 -8.47 11.96
C GLY A 118 15.23 -8.09 10.95
N ASP A 119 14.83 -7.44 9.85
CA ASP A 119 15.75 -6.95 8.82
C ASP A 119 16.67 -5.81 9.32
N ALA A 120 16.21 -5.02 10.29
CA ALA A 120 17.03 -4.02 10.98
C ALA A 120 18.11 -4.63 11.89
N GLY A 121 18.04 -5.95 12.13
CA GLY A 121 19.02 -6.71 12.91
C GLY A 121 18.83 -6.58 14.42
N GLU A 122 17.62 -6.22 14.87
CA GLU A 122 17.30 -6.17 16.28
C GLU A 122 16.93 -7.57 16.82
N GLU A 123 17.37 -7.90 18.03
CA GLU A 123 16.97 -9.14 18.72
C GLU A 123 15.72 -8.88 19.56
N PHE A 124 14.61 -9.52 19.20
CA PHE A 124 13.33 -9.40 19.90
C PHE A 124 12.56 -10.72 19.87
N ASP A 125 11.57 -10.84 20.76
CA ASP A 125 10.63 -11.96 20.81
C ASP A 125 9.42 -11.67 19.90
N GLU A 126 9.36 -12.35 18.74
CA GLU A 126 8.28 -12.19 17.77
C GLU A 126 6.90 -12.48 18.36
N ASP A 127 6.78 -13.51 19.22
CA ASP A 127 5.51 -13.87 19.85
C ASP A 127 5.07 -12.79 20.85
N CYS A 128 6.01 -12.22 21.59
CA CYS A 128 5.76 -11.07 22.45
C CYS A 128 5.25 -9.87 21.66
N VAL A 129 5.91 -9.51 20.55
CA VAL A 129 5.50 -8.37 19.71
C VAL A 129 4.09 -8.61 19.17
N ARG A 130 3.80 -9.82 18.68
CA ARG A 130 2.45 -10.19 18.22
C ARG A 130 1.41 -10.04 19.31
N GLU A 131 1.69 -10.58 20.49
CA GLU A 131 0.76 -10.54 21.62
C GLU A 131 0.48 -9.09 22.07
N LYS A 132 1.51 -8.24 22.09
CA LYS A 132 1.43 -6.86 22.55
C LYS A 132 0.76 -5.95 21.53
N LEU A 133 0.98 -6.16 20.24
CA LEU A 133 0.54 -5.26 19.18
C LEU A 133 -0.77 -5.65 18.50
N LYS A 134 -1.29 -6.87 18.67
CA LYS A 134 -2.55 -7.32 18.05
C LYS A 134 -3.77 -6.43 18.33
N ASP A 135 -3.76 -5.72 19.46
CA ASP A 135 -4.86 -4.85 19.89
C ASP A 135 -4.62 -3.38 19.52
N PHE A 136 -3.45 -3.05 18.96
CA PHE A 136 -3.11 -1.70 18.50
C PHE A 136 -3.55 -1.50 17.05
N ASP A 137 -4.11 -0.34 16.74
CA ASP A 137 -4.45 0.01 15.36
C ASP A 137 -3.20 0.44 14.58
N LEU A 138 -2.50 -0.55 14.00
CA LEU A 138 -1.31 -0.29 13.18
C LEU A 138 -1.64 0.48 11.89
N SER A 139 -2.91 0.47 11.46
CA SER A 139 -3.33 1.26 10.31
C SER A 139 -3.25 2.76 10.59
N GLU A 140 -3.50 3.20 11.84
CA GLU A 140 -3.36 4.59 12.25
C GLU A 140 -1.89 5.04 12.21
N VAL A 141 -0.98 4.17 12.64
CA VAL A 141 0.47 4.43 12.59
C VAL A 141 0.96 4.49 11.14
N ALA A 142 0.51 3.57 10.29
CA ALA A 142 0.86 3.57 8.86
C ALA A 142 0.37 4.83 8.14
N GLN A 143 -0.81 5.33 8.49
CA GLN A 143 -1.38 6.57 7.92
C GLN A 143 -0.65 7.83 8.37
N ALA A 144 -0.05 7.82 9.55
CA ALA A 144 0.65 8.99 10.07
C ALA A 144 1.96 9.29 9.30
N GLY A 145 2.44 8.33 8.50
CA GLY A 145 3.60 8.47 7.63
C GLY A 145 4.94 8.17 8.32
N PRO A 146 6.05 8.20 7.56
CA PRO A 146 7.36 7.74 8.05
C PRO A 146 7.97 8.64 9.14
N ASP A 147 7.53 9.89 9.24
CA ASP A 147 8.01 10.85 10.25
C ASP A 147 7.14 10.87 11.51
N ALA A 148 6.04 10.10 11.54
CA ALA A 148 5.17 10.07 12.71
C ALA A 148 5.77 9.27 13.85
N GLU A 149 5.75 9.86 15.04
CA GLU A 149 6.17 9.17 16.24
C GLU A 149 5.11 8.14 16.63
N PRO A 150 5.51 6.87 16.84
CA PRO A 150 4.60 5.85 17.33
C PRO A 150 4.02 6.24 18.70
N PRO A 151 2.78 5.84 19.03
CA PRO A 151 2.19 6.12 20.33
C PRO A 151 3.09 5.62 21.47
N THR A 152 3.25 6.42 22.53
CA THR A 152 4.11 6.06 23.68
C THR A 152 3.77 4.70 24.29
N GLU A 153 2.49 4.35 24.31
CA GLU A 153 2.00 3.05 24.80
C GLU A 153 2.51 1.90 23.91
N MET A 154 2.54 2.10 22.59
CA MET A 154 3.09 1.14 21.63
C MET A 154 4.58 0.94 21.85
N VAL A 155 5.34 2.04 21.96
CA VAL A 155 6.79 2.00 22.24
C VAL A 155 7.08 1.27 23.55
N THR A 156 6.31 1.56 24.59
CA THR A 156 6.48 0.92 25.91
C THR A 156 6.21 -0.58 25.83
N ALA A 157 5.14 -0.99 25.13
CA ALA A 157 4.80 -2.38 24.92
C ALA A 157 5.89 -3.13 24.13
N MET A 158 6.52 -2.48 23.15
CA MET A 158 7.63 -3.05 22.37
C MET A 158 8.93 -3.19 23.17
N ILE A 159 9.25 -2.24 24.05
CA ILE A 159 10.47 -2.29 24.88
C ILE A 159 10.52 -3.58 25.71
N GLU A 160 9.36 -4.10 26.13
CA GLU A 160 9.27 -5.35 26.89
C GLU A 160 9.59 -6.61 26.07
N CYS A 161 9.63 -6.50 24.74
CA CYS A 161 9.84 -7.63 23.82
C CYS A 161 11.27 -7.74 23.29
N PHE A 162 12.16 -6.76 23.54
CA PHE A 162 13.58 -6.88 23.17
C PHE A 162 14.33 -7.82 24.12
N ILE A 163 15.29 -8.58 23.58
CA ILE A 163 16.04 -9.63 24.30
C ILE A 163 17.52 -9.25 24.45
#